data_AF-A0A935J2E4-F1
#
_entry.id   AF-A0A935J2E4-F1
#
_cell.length_a   1.000
_cell.length_b   1.000
_cell.length_c   1.000
_cell.angle_alpha   90.00
_cell.angle_beta   90.00
_cell.angle_gamma   90.00
#
_symmetry.space_group_name_H-M   'P 1'
#
loop_
_entity.id
_entity.type
_entity.pdbx_description
1 polymer ?
#
loop_
_entity_poly.entity_id
_entity_poly.type
_entity_poly.pdbx_seq_one_letter_code
_entity_poly.pdbx_strand_id
1 'polypeptide(L)'
;MTNYLHVRFCLDDPSSDLCRIVIFNDDEFSHWIFFTGFVMMNAALLFLQNLFPHREKIESRDIALLLVNSLFLGAGVLANLGFEEIGLDLYIVAALAVLSAYLLWKRGRQPLFIYYSSAYWLGLIGSLIAQFVR
;
A
#
# COMPACT_ATOMS: atom_id res chain seq x y z
N MET A 1 0.11 -12.36 -12.98
CA MET A 1 0.21 -13.82 -12.78
C MET A 1 -1.15 -14.42 -13.10
N THR A 2 -1.24 -15.56 -13.78
CA THR A 2 -2.53 -16.22 -14.08
C THR A 2 -2.88 -17.25 -13.01
N ASN A 3 -3.98 -17.00 -12.29
CA ASN A 3 -4.63 -17.90 -11.32
C ASN A 3 -5.10 -19.21 -12.00
N TYR A 4 -5.16 -20.32 -11.25
CA TYR A 4 -5.76 -21.59 -11.68
C TYR A 4 -7.11 -21.44 -12.40
N LEU A 5 -8.02 -20.62 -11.85
CA LEU A 5 -9.34 -20.34 -12.42
C LEU A 5 -9.21 -19.63 -13.78
N HIS A 6 -8.28 -18.69 -13.90
CA HIS A 6 -8.02 -17.98 -15.16
C HIS A 6 -7.50 -18.96 -16.23
N VAL A 7 -6.55 -19.81 -15.86
CA VAL A 7 -6.04 -20.88 -16.74
C VAL A 7 -7.16 -21.85 -17.15
N ARG A 8 -8.03 -22.22 -16.21
CA ARG A 8 -9.05 -23.24 -16.44
C ARG A 8 -10.23 -22.76 -17.28
N PHE A 9 -10.63 -21.49 -17.13
CA PHE A 9 -11.88 -20.99 -17.69
C PHE A 9 -11.71 -19.91 -18.77
N CYS A 10 -10.52 -19.31 -18.91
CA CYS A 10 -10.28 -18.21 -19.87
C CYS A 10 -9.37 -18.56 -21.04
N LEU A 11 -8.59 -19.65 -21.00
CA LEU A 11 -7.63 -19.98 -22.07
C LEU A 11 -8.32 -20.45 -23.36
N ASP A 12 -9.35 -21.30 -23.23
CA ASP A 12 -10.00 -21.92 -24.40
C ASP A 12 -11.08 -21.00 -25.02
N ASP A 13 -11.81 -20.25 -24.19
CA ASP A 13 -12.79 -19.26 -24.65
C ASP A 13 -12.81 -18.02 -23.72
N PRO A 14 -12.04 -16.97 -24.07
CA PRO A 14 -11.96 -15.74 -23.29
C PRO A 14 -13.25 -14.90 -23.35
N SER A 15 -14.20 -15.25 -24.24
CA SER A 15 -15.48 -14.55 -24.37
C SER A 15 -16.60 -15.17 -23.55
N SER A 16 -16.37 -16.36 -22.97
CA SER A 16 -17.35 -17.09 -22.17
C SER A 16 -17.79 -16.32 -20.91
N ASP A 17 -19.05 -16.50 -20.53
CA ASP A 17 -19.61 -15.88 -19.32
C ASP A 17 -18.85 -16.31 -18.05
N LEU A 18 -18.37 -17.55 -18.01
CA LEU A 18 -17.54 -18.05 -16.90
C LEU A 18 -16.21 -17.31 -16.82
N CYS A 19 -15.53 -17.08 -17.96
CA CYS A 19 -14.30 -16.29 -17.95
C CYS A 19 -14.54 -14.85 -17.47
N ARG A 20 -15.63 -14.21 -17.92
CA ARG A 20 -16.00 -12.86 -17.47
C ARG A 20 -16.25 -12.79 -15.97
N ILE A 21 -16.95 -13.77 -15.40
CA ILE A 21 -17.19 -13.85 -13.95
C ILE A 21 -15.87 -14.01 -13.19
N VAL A 22 -14.96 -14.84 -13.69
CA VAL A 22 -13.64 -15.06 -13.07
C VAL A 22 -12.83 -13.75 -13.09
N ILE A 23 -12.70 -13.09 -14.23
CA ILE A 23 -11.99 -11.81 -14.35
C ILE A 23 -12.58 -10.77 -13.40
N PHE A 24 -13.91 -10.60 -13.40
CA PHE A 24 -14.55 -9.63 -12.52
C PHE A 24 -14.29 -9.92 -11.04
N ASN A 25 -14.38 -11.18 -10.60
CA ASN A 25 -14.19 -11.49 -9.18
C ASN A 25 -12.72 -11.46 -8.75
N ASP A 26 -11.82 -11.98 -9.59
CA ASP A 26 -10.41 -12.19 -9.26
C ASP A 26 -9.54 -10.95 -9.54
N ASP A 27 -9.82 -10.22 -10.62
CA ASP A 27 -9.00 -9.07 -11.05
C ASP A 27 -9.61 -7.73 -10.61
N GLU A 28 -10.94 -7.59 -10.49
CA GLU A 28 -11.56 -6.31 -10.14
C GLU A 28 -12.09 -6.27 -8.69
N PHE A 29 -13.07 -7.11 -8.37
CA PHE A 29 -13.81 -7.05 -7.12
C PHE A 29 -12.93 -7.34 -5.89
N SER A 30 -12.04 -8.33 -6.01
CA SER A 30 -11.03 -8.65 -4.99
C SER A 30 -10.13 -7.45 -4.69
N HIS A 31 -9.65 -6.75 -5.72
CA HIS A 31 -8.81 -5.56 -5.59
C HIS A 31 -9.57 -4.45 -4.87
N TRP A 32 -10.82 -4.17 -5.27
CA TRP A 32 -11.65 -3.19 -4.58
C TRP A 32 -11.84 -3.49 -3.09
N ILE A 33 -12.15 -4.75 -2.73
CA ILE A 33 -12.31 -5.13 -1.33
C ILE A 33 -11.00 -5.00 -0.57
N PHE A 34 -9.92 -5.57 -1.11
CA PHE A 34 -8.61 -5.56 -0.48
C PHE A 34 -8.16 -4.12 -0.20
N PHE A 35 -8.22 -3.27 -1.22
CA PHE A 35 -7.77 -1.89 -1.09
C PHE A 35 -8.69 -1.03 -0.23
N THR A 36 -10.00 -1.28 -0.24
CA THR A 36 -10.93 -0.62 0.68
C THR A 36 -10.58 -0.96 2.12
N GLY A 37 -10.39 -2.24 2.43
CA GLY A 37 -9.99 -2.70 3.76
C GLY A 37 -8.62 -2.13 4.17
N PHE A 38 -7.66 -2.13 3.25
CA PHE A 38 -6.35 -1.56 3.44
C PHE A 38 -6.41 -0.07 3.78
N VAL A 39 -7.14 0.74 2.99
CA VAL A 39 -7.31 2.17 3.24
C VAL A 39 -7.99 2.41 4.58
N MET A 40 -9.10 1.72 4.85
CA MET A 40 -9.85 1.90 6.08
C MET A 40 -9.00 1.59 7.31
N MET A 41 -8.25 0.50 7.29
CA MET A 41 -7.40 0.10 8.41
C MET A 41 -6.27 1.11 8.65
N ASN A 42 -5.53 1.48 7.59
CA ASN A 42 -4.42 2.41 7.72
C ASN A 42 -4.88 3.83 8.10
N ALA A 43 -5.99 4.30 7.52
CA ALA A 43 -6.60 5.57 7.90
C ALA A 43 -7.07 5.57 9.36
N ALA A 44 -7.68 4.48 9.83
CA ALA A 44 -8.10 4.34 11.23
C ALA A 44 -6.90 4.39 12.18
N LEU A 45 -5.80 3.72 11.86
CA LEU A 45 -4.57 3.74 12.67
C LEU A 45 -3.96 5.15 12.75
N LEU A 46 -3.84 5.84 11.61
CA LEU A 46 -3.36 7.23 11.57
C LEU A 46 -4.29 8.18 12.33
N PHE A 47 -5.60 7.99 12.20
CA PHE A 47 -6.60 8.78 12.91
C PHE A 47 -6.54 8.55 14.42
N LEU A 48 -6.39 7.30 14.87
CA LEU A 48 -6.24 6.97 16.28
C LEU A 48 -4.97 7.59 16.87
N GLN A 49 -3.84 7.53 16.18
CA GLN A 49 -2.61 8.23 16.61
C GLN A 49 -2.81 9.74 16.70
N ASN A 50 -3.56 10.33 15.77
CA ASN A 50 -3.87 11.75 15.78
C ASN A 50 -4.79 12.15 16.95
N LEU A 51 -5.70 11.28 17.37
CA LEU A 51 -6.59 11.49 18.51
C LEU A 51 -5.89 11.26 19.84
N PHE A 52 -4.99 10.26 19.90
CA PHE A 52 -4.24 9.86 21.08
C PHE A 52 -2.74 9.94 20.82
N PRO A 53 -2.16 11.17 20.78
CA PRO A 53 -0.76 11.35 20.47
C PRO A 53 0.13 10.75 21.56
N HIS A 54 1.26 10.21 21.12
CA HIS A 54 2.31 9.73 22.02
C HIS A 54 2.87 10.90 22.81
N ARG A 55 2.92 10.76 24.13
CA ARG A 55 3.26 11.85 25.07
C ARG A 55 4.74 11.92 25.39
N GLU A 56 5.47 10.81 25.27
CA GLU A 56 6.88 10.76 25.59
C GLU A 56 7.72 11.36 24.47
N LYS A 57 8.91 11.84 24.82
CA LYS A 57 9.85 12.35 23.83
C LYS A 57 10.44 11.16 23.09
N ILE A 58 10.20 11.11 21.78
CA ILE A 58 10.81 10.11 20.91
C ILE A 58 12.31 10.39 20.81
N GLU A 59 13.13 9.41 21.17
CA GLU A 59 14.58 9.52 21.02
C GLU A 59 15.00 9.28 19.57
N SER A 60 16.16 9.81 19.18
CA SER A 60 16.72 9.60 17.84
C SER A 60 16.94 8.12 17.52
N ARG A 61 17.20 7.29 18.54
CA ARG A 61 17.33 5.84 18.40
C ARG A 61 16.00 5.19 17.99
N ASP A 62 14.89 5.62 18.58
CA ASP A 62 13.57 5.09 18.23
C ASP A 62 13.20 5.45 16.80
N ILE A 63 13.50 6.68 16.38
CA ILE A 63 13.32 7.11 14.99
C ILE A 63 14.14 6.22 14.05
N ALA A 64 15.41 5.95 14.36
CA ALA A 64 16.25 5.08 13.55
C ALA A 64 15.67 3.65 13.44
N LEU A 65 15.18 3.09 14.57
CA LEU A 65 14.52 1.78 14.58
C LEU A 65 13.25 1.77 13.73
N LEU A 66 12.42 2.82 13.82
CA LEU A 66 11.22 2.96 12.99
C LEU A 66 11.57 3.06 11.51
N LEU A 67 12.61 3.83 11.15
CA LEU A 67 13.04 3.97 9.76
C LEU A 67 13.56 2.64 9.20
N VAL A 68 14.40 1.92 9.95
CA VAL A 68 14.89 0.59 9.54
C VAL A 68 13.73 -0.39 9.41
N ASN A 69 12.80 -0.38 10.35
CA ASN A 69 11.63 -1.27 10.29
C ASN A 69 10.72 -0.91 9.11
N SER A 70 10.60 0.37 8.76
CA SER A 70 9.77 0.83 7.65
C SER A 70 10.25 0.32 6.30
N LEU A 71 11.51 -0.11 6.19
CA LEU A 71 12.05 -0.78 4.99
C LEU A 71 11.30 -2.07 4.67
N PHE A 72 10.84 -2.82 5.67
CA PHE A 72 10.09 -4.06 5.43
C PHE A 72 8.73 -3.77 4.80
N LEU A 73 8.00 -2.79 5.34
CA LEU A 73 6.73 -2.36 4.78
C LEU A 73 6.94 -1.72 3.39
N GLY A 74 7.94 -0.88 3.24
CA GLY A 74 8.30 -0.27 1.96
C GLY A 74 8.69 -1.30 0.90
N ALA A 75 9.40 -2.36 1.27
CA ALA A 75 9.72 -3.48 0.38
C ALA A 75 8.46 -4.27 -0.01
N GLY A 76 7.51 -4.46 0.90
CA GLY A 76 6.21 -5.06 0.57
C GLY A 76 5.42 -4.21 -0.43
N VAL A 77 5.37 -2.89 -0.21
CA VAL A 77 4.76 -1.93 -1.14
C VAL A 77 5.45 -1.96 -2.51
N LEU A 78 6.78 -1.99 -2.53
CA LEU A 78 7.59 -2.14 -3.74
C LEU A 78 7.28 -3.44 -4.50
N ALA A 79 7.20 -4.55 -3.78
CA ALA A 79 6.93 -5.85 -4.38
C ALA A 79 5.53 -5.93 -5.02
N ASN A 80 4.56 -5.22 -4.45
CA ASN A 80 3.22 -5.10 -5.03
C ASN A 80 3.24 -4.15 -6.23
N LEU A 81 3.49 -2.86 -5.98
CA LEU A 81 3.36 -1.79 -6.97
C LEU A 81 4.39 -1.84 -8.09
N GLY A 82 5.61 -2.32 -7.83
CA GLY A 82 6.69 -2.34 -8.81
C GLY A 82 6.42 -3.29 -9.98
N PHE A 83 5.53 -4.26 -9.80
CA PHE A 83 5.28 -5.33 -10.78
C PHE A 83 3.82 -5.46 -11.22
N GLU A 84 2.91 -4.68 -10.63
CA GLU A 84 1.49 -4.64 -11.01
C GLU A 84 1.21 -3.72 -12.21
N GLU A 85 0.36 -4.17 -13.12
CA GLU A 85 -0.09 -3.38 -14.28
C GLU A 85 -1.31 -2.49 -13.97
N ILE A 86 -2.08 -2.82 -12.92
CA ILE A 86 -3.43 -2.28 -12.70
C ILE A 86 -3.44 -0.86 -12.11
N GLY A 87 -2.33 -0.35 -11.56
CA GLY A 87 -2.09 1.07 -11.25
C GLY A 87 -3.01 1.75 -10.22
N LEU A 88 -4.16 1.16 -9.88
CA LEU A 88 -5.12 1.65 -8.90
C LEU A 88 -4.49 1.78 -7.49
N ASP A 89 -3.69 0.78 -7.18
CA ASP A 89 -2.89 0.56 -6.00
C ASP A 89 -1.96 1.75 -5.72
N LEU A 90 -1.40 2.32 -6.79
CA LEU A 90 -0.46 3.44 -6.72
C LEU A 90 -1.13 4.70 -6.18
N TYR A 91 -2.36 4.99 -6.63
CA TYR A 91 -3.12 6.14 -6.13
C TYR A 91 -3.45 6.00 -4.65
N ILE A 92 -3.76 4.79 -4.22
CA ILE A 92 -4.14 4.50 -2.83
C ILE A 92 -2.94 4.65 -1.91
N VAL A 93 -1.80 4.05 -2.28
CA VAL A 93 -0.57 4.17 -1.51
C VAL A 93 -0.07 5.61 -1.52
N ALA A 94 -0.16 6.33 -2.64
CA ALA A 94 0.16 7.75 -2.72
C ALA A 94 -0.72 8.60 -1.81
N ALA A 95 -2.03 8.34 -1.75
CA ALA A 95 -2.93 9.04 -0.85
C ALA A 95 -2.54 8.84 0.63
N LEU A 96 -2.19 7.61 1.02
CA LEU A 96 -1.71 7.32 2.38
C LEU A 96 -0.33 7.94 2.67
N ALA A 97 0.57 7.97 1.69
CA ALA A 97 1.87 8.63 1.80
C ALA A 97 1.73 10.14 2.03
N VAL A 98 0.83 10.79 1.28
CA VAL A 98 0.52 12.21 1.43
C VAL A 98 -0.17 12.47 2.77
N LEU A 99 -1.15 11.66 3.15
CA LEU A 99 -1.88 11.80 4.42
C LEU A 99 -0.93 11.67 5.62
N SER A 100 -0.08 10.64 5.64
CA SER A 100 0.88 10.41 6.72
C SER A 100 1.94 11.52 6.79
N ALA A 101 2.46 11.98 5.65
CA ALA A 101 3.39 13.11 5.60
C ALA A 101 2.74 14.42 6.06
N TYR A 102 1.49 14.68 5.68
CA TYR A 102 0.72 15.83 6.14
C TYR A 102 0.51 15.81 7.65
N LEU A 103 0.14 14.66 8.21
CA LEU A 103 -0.02 14.49 9.66
C LEU A 103 1.32 14.64 10.40
N LEU A 104 2.41 14.09 9.85
CA LEU A 104 3.76 14.27 10.37
C LEU A 104 4.15 15.76 10.42
N TRP A 105 3.87 16.50 9.36
CA TRP A 105 4.16 17.93 9.30
C TRP A 105 3.32 18.74 10.29
N LYS A 106 2.02 18.45 10.39
CA LYS A 106 1.07 19.23 11.22
C LYS A 106 1.14 18.91 12.70
N ARG A 107 1.35 17.64 13.07
CA ARG A 107 1.32 17.16 14.47
C ARG A 107 2.71 16.87 15.04
N GLY A 108 3.74 16.94 14.21
CA GLY A 108 5.12 16.66 14.60
C GLY A 108 5.43 15.16 14.67
N ARG A 109 6.56 14.85 15.31
CA ARG A 109 7.17 13.52 15.37
C ARG A 109 6.33 12.55 16.20
N GLN A 110 5.41 11.85 15.53
CA GLN A 110 4.64 10.74 16.11
C GLN A 110 5.10 9.41 15.48
N PRO A 111 5.15 8.29 16.23
CA PRO A 111 5.77 7.06 15.75
C PRO A 111 5.12 6.52 14.46
N LEU A 112 3.79 6.43 14.44
CA LEU A 112 3.06 5.95 13.27
C LEU A 112 3.16 6.90 12.07
N PHE A 113 3.22 8.21 12.29
CA PHE A 113 3.37 9.16 11.18
C PHE A 113 4.76 9.05 10.54
N ILE A 114 5.80 8.89 11.35
CA ILE A 114 7.16 8.63 10.86
C ILE A 114 7.18 7.31 10.09
N TYR A 115 6.70 6.23 10.70
CA TYR A 115 6.75 4.89 10.13
C TYR A 115 5.99 4.78 8.79
N TYR A 116 4.77 5.31 8.73
CA TYR A 116 3.93 5.25 7.53
C TYR A 116 4.46 6.17 6.44
N SER A 117 4.88 7.39 6.80
CA SER A 117 5.45 8.31 5.85
C SER A 117 6.73 7.74 5.25
N SER A 118 7.65 7.20 6.06
CA SER A 118 8.88 6.63 5.52
C SER A 118 8.61 5.37 4.69
N ALA A 119 7.78 4.44 5.17
CA ALA A 119 7.48 3.20 4.44
C ALA A 119 6.84 3.47 3.08
N TYR A 120 5.78 4.28 3.02
CA TYR A 120 5.06 4.51 1.78
C TYR A 120 5.84 5.35 0.79
N TRP A 121 6.57 6.38 1.23
CA TRP A 121 7.41 7.15 0.31
C TRP A 121 8.58 6.32 -0.22
N LEU A 122 9.23 5.50 0.62
CA LEU A 122 10.29 4.59 0.15
C LEU A 122 9.75 3.55 -0.82
N GLY A 123 8.60 2.95 -0.51
CA GLY A 123 7.92 2.01 -1.39
C GLY A 123 7.53 2.63 -2.73
N LEU A 124 6.90 3.82 -2.73
CA LEU A 124 6.51 4.54 -3.94
C LEU A 124 7.70 4.92 -4.81
N ILE A 125 8.73 5.55 -4.22
CA ILE A 125 9.93 5.95 -4.96
C ILE A 125 10.61 4.71 -5.54
N GLY A 126 10.76 3.65 -4.74
CA GLY A 126 11.31 2.38 -5.21
C GLY A 126 10.51 1.80 -6.37
N SER A 127 9.18 1.85 -6.29
CA SER A 127 8.29 1.29 -7.31
C SER A 127 8.39 2.06 -8.62
N LEU A 128 8.40 3.39 -8.55
CA LEU A 128 8.58 4.25 -9.71
C LEU A 128 9.94 4.03 -10.38
N ILE A 129 11.01 3.85 -9.58
CA ILE A 129 12.34 3.52 -10.11
C ILE A 129 12.32 2.15 -10.79
N ALA A 130 11.73 1.14 -10.15
CA ALA A 130 11.65 -0.21 -10.70
C ALA A 130 10.87 -0.25 -12.03
N GLN A 131 9.76 0.49 -12.11
CA GLN A 131 8.97 0.64 -13.33
C GLN A 131 9.73 1.40 -14.42
N PHE A 132 10.54 2.39 -14.07
CA PHE A 132 11.33 3.17 -15.04
C PHE A 132 12.52 2.38 -15.63
N VAL A 133 13.09 1.47 -14.87
CA VAL A 133 14.24 0.64 -15.30
C VAL A 133 13.80 -0.56 -16.15
N ARG A 134 12.51 -0.92 -16.11
CA ARG A 134 11.91 -2.01 -16.87
C ARG A 134 11.56 -1.60 -18.30
#